data_AF-A0A834F3K1-F1
#
_entry.id   AF-A0A834F3K1-F1
#
_cell.length_a   1.000
_cell.length_b   1.000
_cell.length_c   1.000
_cell.angle_alpha   90.00
_cell.angle_beta   90.00
_cell.angle_gamma   90.00
#
_symmetry.space_group_name_H-M   'P 1'
#
loop_
_entity.id
_entity.type
_entity.pdbx_description
1 polymer ?
#
loop_
_entity_poly.entity_id
_entity_poly.type
_entity_poly.pdbx_seq_one_letter_code
_entity_poly.pdbx_strand_id
1 'polypeptide(L)'
;MKLEVFLLLHAAATFASCQKLTAATVYWDAEHKLVLLKEGVLETEGDAYGYLNNTLSTSGWSILEIRAGYGKTPETDDIIFFLAGYLEGLLTAQQMMDHYTNMYPQLIKDSKVLEPVKTFMEKQDSWVRQQVKLNQDSDPLWKHAGFIVAQIDGLQAGVAAWAKKQGKKPLSLFDVQFLNAVGDLLDLIPALVPGSKPLLRDFKLPGMGHCSALIKMLPGFENLLFAHSSWYTFAATMRIYKHWDFHISEPHTATGKLSFSSYPGFLVSLDDFYLLGSGLMMTQTTNNVFNTSLFDAVTPESLLAWQRVRLAHSLARTGEEWAKTFSKYNSGTYNNQYMVLDRSKVKLGQILDDGALTVVEQIPSLVEYSGPDPGSAQRVLAVLQHPLPQEHLHSQWLY
;
A
#
# COMPACT_ATOMS: atom_id res chain seq x y z
N MET A 1 -57.26 24.25 38.38
CA MET A 1 -56.61 23.25 37.50
C MET A 1 -55.30 23.87 37.02
N LYS A 2 -54.19 23.65 37.74
CA LYS A 2 -52.86 24.18 37.37
C LYS A 2 -52.09 23.04 36.71
N LEU A 3 -51.69 23.26 35.47
CA LEU A 3 -50.96 22.29 34.66
C LEU A 3 -49.47 22.44 34.97
N GLU A 4 -48.88 21.49 35.69
CA GLU A 4 -47.43 21.43 35.88
C GLU A 4 -46.80 20.75 34.66
N VAL A 5 -45.99 21.53 33.93
CA VAL A 5 -45.20 21.03 32.80
C VAL A 5 -43.85 20.56 33.37
N PHE A 6 -43.65 19.25 33.42
CA PHE A 6 -42.35 18.64 33.69
C PHE A 6 -41.45 18.80 32.46
N LEU A 7 -40.48 19.71 32.52
CA LEU A 7 -39.37 19.77 31.57
C LEU A 7 -38.38 18.63 31.89
N LEU A 8 -38.46 17.55 31.12
CA LEU A 8 -37.42 16.51 31.05
C LEU A 8 -36.21 17.06 30.28
N LEU A 9 -35.27 17.65 31.01
CA LEU A 9 -33.91 17.93 30.53
C LEU A 9 -33.22 16.60 30.19
N HIS A 10 -33.27 16.22 28.91
CA HIS A 10 -32.38 15.21 28.37
C HIS A 10 -30.98 15.80 28.34
N ALA A 11 -30.18 15.47 29.36
CA ALA A 11 -28.74 15.64 29.30
C ALA A 11 -28.22 14.71 28.19
N ALA A 12 -28.04 15.26 26.99
CA ALA A 12 -27.23 14.63 25.97
C ALA A 12 -25.81 14.58 26.52
N ALA A 13 -25.41 13.42 27.04
CA ALA A 13 -24.02 13.13 27.32
C ALA A 13 -23.28 13.19 25.98
N THR A 14 -22.66 14.32 25.69
CA THR A 14 -21.62 14.40 24.67
C THR A 14 -20.49 13.52 25.15
N PHE A 15 -20.48 12.26 24.70
CA PHE A 15 -19.28 11.44 24.76
C PHE A 15 -18.24 12.12 23.88
N ALA A 16 -17.41 12.98 24.49
CA ALA A 16 -16.14 13.34 23.91
C ALA A 16 -15.36 12.02 23.79
N SER A 17 -15.37 11.44 22.59
CA SER A 17 -14.51 10.31 22.24
C SER A 17 -13.08 10.79 22.49
N CYS A 18 -12.50 10.37 23.62
CA CYS A 18 -11.10 10.59 23.93
C CYS A 18 -10.28 10.08 22.74
N GLN A 19 -9.57 10.98 22.04
CA GLN A 19 -8.63 10.61 20.98
C GLN A 19 -7.68 9.57 21.56
N LYS A 20 -7.81 8.32 21.11
CA LYS A 20 -7.06 7.21 21.68
C LYS A 20 -5.75 7.06 20.93
N LEU A 21 -4.77 7.90 21.29
CA LEU A 21 -3.39 7.68 20.91
C LEU A 21 -2.88 6.43 21.63
N THR A 22 -2.50 5.41 20.87
CA THR A 22 -1.89 4.20 21.42
C THR A 22 -0.45 4.15 20.95
N ALA A 23 0.49 4.25 21.88
CA ALA A 23 1.91 4.18 21.63
C ALA A 23 2.48 2.83 22.09
N ALA A 24 3.54 2.36 21.45
CA ALA A 24 4.32 1.24 21.92
C ALA A 24 5.77 1.32 21.43
N THR A 25 6.65 0.66 22.18
CA THR A 25 8.04 0.43 21.84
C THR A 25 8.35 -1.05 21.96
N VAL A 26 9.16 -1.57 21.05
CA VAL A 26 9.62 -2.96 21.06
C VAL A 26 11.15 -3.03 20.99
N TYR A 27 11.69 -4.03 21.68
CA TYR A 27 13.10 -4.39 21.66
C TYR A 27 13.29 -5.83 21.18
N TRP A 28 14.41 -6.10 20.55
CA TRP A 28 14.82 -7.47 20.21
C TRP A 28 15.61 -8.09 21.36
N ASP A 29 15.17 -9.25 21.83
CA ASP A 29 15.94 -10.12 22.71
C ASP A 29 16.65 -11.17 21.86
N ALA A 30 17.93 -10.93 21.54
CA ALA A 30 18.72 -11.83 20.71
C ALA A 30 19.00 -13.19 21.37
N GLU A 31 19.05 -13.26 22.69
CA GLU A 31 19.33 -14.50 23.43
C GLU A 31 18.14 -15.47 23.32
N HIS A 32 16.93 -14.96 23.54
CA HIS A 32 15.72 -15.77 23.53
C HIS A 32 14.98 -15.75 22.18
N LYS A 33 15.40 -14.89 21.23
CA LYS A 33 14.74 -14.63 19.96
C LYS A 33 13.29 -14.19 20.13
N LEU A 34 13.08 -13.24 21.05
CA LEU A 34 11.76 -12.75 21.44
C LEU A 34 11.66 -11.24 21.24
N VAL A 35 10.42 -10.77 21.07
CA VAL A 35 10.10 -9.34 21.08
C VAL A 35 9.72 -8.93 22.50
N LEU A 36 10.45 -7.98 23.07
CA LEU A 36 10.12 -7.36 24.35
C LEU A 36 9.28 -6.11 24.11
N LEU A 37 8.02 -6.16 24.52
CA LEU A 37 7.04 -5.09 24.28
C LEU A 37 6.88 -4.18 25.50
N LYS A 38 6.94 -2.87 25.27
CA LYS A 38 6.50 -1.83 26.21
C LYS A 38 5.34 -1.03 25.61
N GLU A 39 4.14 -1.23 26.16
CA GLU A 39 2.93 -0.51 25.75
C GLU A 39 2.80 0.85 26.44
N GLY A 40 2.22 1.82 25.75
CA GLY A 40 1.92 3.16 26.28
C GLY A 40 3.11 4.12 26.30
N VAL A 41 4.28 3.70 25.80
CA VAL A 41 5.51 4.51 25.82
C VAL A 41 6.17 4.58 24.44
N LEU A 42 6.78 5.73 24.16
CA LEU A 42 7.68 5.96 23.02
C LEU A 42 9.08 6.17 23.56
N GLU A 43 9.88 5.12 23.59
CA GLU A 43 11.30 5.20 23.95
C GLU A 43 12.10 5.26 22.64
N THR A 44 12.70 6.41 22.34
CA THR A 44 13.44 6.63 21.07
C THR A 44 14.67 5.75 20.90
N GLU A 45 15.12 5.15 22.00
CA GLU A 45 16.24 4.22 22.09
C GLU A 45 15.82 2.76 21.83
N GLY A 46 14.53 2.51 21.59
CA GLY A 46 14.01 1.19 21.23
C GLY A 46 14.25 0.82 19.78
N ASP A 47 14.32 -0.49 19.53
CA ASP A 47 14.67 -1.04 18.21
C ASP A 47 13.56 -0.77 17.18
N ALA A 48 12.29 -0.72 17.62
CA ALA A 48 11.22 -0.03 16.91
C ALA A 48 10.23 0.63 17.88
N TYR A 49 9.72 1.81 17.54
CA TYR A 49 8.72 2.53 18.32
C TYR A 49 7.77 3.31 17.42
N GLY A 50 6.59 3.63 17.94
CA GLY A 50 5.55 4.22 17.12
C GLY A 50 4.21 4.30 17.80
N TYR A 51 3.24 4.90 17.11
CA TYR A 51 1.91 5.10 17.64
C TYR A 51 0.84 5.03 16.55
N LEU A 52 -0.36 4.63 16.97
CA LEU A 52 -1.60 4.80 16.22
C LEU A 52 -2.41 5.92 16.88
N ASN A 53 -2.63 7.01 16.16
CA ASN A 53 -3.62 8.02 16.50
C ASN A 53 -4.95 7.66 15.84
N ASN A 54 -5.87 7.06 16.60
CA ASN A 54 -7.16 6.63 16.08
C ASN A 54 -8.15 7.81 16.03
N THR A 55 -8.13 8.53 14.91
CA THR A 55 -9.07 9.61 14.57
C THR A 55 -10.07 9.21 13.48
N LEU A 56 -10.20 7.91 13.18
CA LEU A 56 -11.02 7.41 12.07
C LEU A 56 -12.47 7.93 12.11
N SER A 57 -13.10 7.95 13.28
CA SER A 57 -14.49 8.41 13.44
C SER A 57 -14.68 9.93 13.35
N THR A 58 -13.61 10.72 13.48
CA THR A 58 -13.70 12.18 13.48
C THR A 58 -13.17 12.81 12.19
N SER A 59 -12.10 12.26 11.61
CA SER A 59 -11.47 12.79 10.38
C SER A 59 -11.63 11.87 9.16
N GLY A 60 -12.11 10.64 9.35
CA GLY A 60 -12.07 9.60 8.31
C GLY A 60 -10.71 8.91 8.18
N TRP A 61 -9.72 9.27 9.00
CA TRP A 61 -8.37 8.72 8.97
C TRP A 61 -7.85 8.40 10.37
N SER A 62 -7.24 7.23 10.54
CA SER A 62 -6.22 7.08 11.59
C SER A 62 -4.85 7.48 11.05
N ILE A 63 -3.94 7.88 11.92
CA ILE A 63 -2.55 8.15 11.56
C ILE A 63 -1.66 7.14 12.28
N LEU A 64 -0.80 6.45 11.54
CA LEU A 64 0.18 5.51 12.09
C LEU A 64 1.59 6.03 11.81
N GLU A 65 2.41 6.12 12.84
CA GLU A 65 3.85 6.36 12.69
C GLU A 65 4.64 5.20 13.27
N ILE A 66 5.61 4.70 12.49
CA ILE A 66 6.55 3.65 12.92
C ILE A 66 7.96 4.11 12.59
N ARG A 67 8.85 4.07 13.57
CA ARG A 67 10.30 4.25 13.40
C ARG A 67 11.01 2.99 13.87
N ALA A 68 12.03 2.55 13.13
CA ALA A 68 12.76 1.33 13.44
C ALA A 68 14.24 1.43 13.02
N GLY A 69 15.11 0.68 13.68
CA GLY A 69 16.56 0.64 13.38
C GLY A 69 17.38 1.77 14.00
N TYR A 70 16.79 2.56 14.90
CA TYR A 70 17.46 3.65 15.62
C TYR A 70 17.84 3.28 17.06
N GLY A 71 17.67 2.01 17.45
CA GLY A 71 17.98 1.51 18.78
C GLY A 71 19.46 1.65 19.14
N LYS A 72 19.77 1.61 20.44
CA LYS A 72 21.16 1.71 20.93
C LYS A 72 22.05 0.58 20.43
N THR A 73 21.48 -0.62 20.31
CA THR A 73 22.16 -1.79 19.78
C THR A 73 21.76 -1.91 18.31
N PRO A 74 22.71 -1.84 17.37
CA PRO A 74 22.39 -2.04 15.97
C PRO A 74 21.87 -3.46 15.73
N GLU A 75 20.65 -3.56 15.22
CA GLU A 75 20.05 -4.81 14.77
C GLU A 75 20.24 -4.98 13.26
N THR A 76 20.13 -6.22 12.77
CA THR A 76 20.16 -6.47 11.33
C THR A 76 18.89 -5.94 10.66
N ASP A 77 18.99 -5.56 9.39
CA ASP A 77 17.86 -4.98 8.66
C ASP A 77 16.64 -5.93 8.61
N ASP A 78 16.83 -7.25 8.57
CA ASP A 78 15.73 -8.22 8.67
C ASP A 78 14.99 -8.16 10.03
N ILE A 79 15.72 -8.00 11.13
CA ILE A 79 15.14 -7.80 12.47
C ILE A 79 14.41 -6.46 12.52
N ILE A 80 14.99 -5.39 11.96
CA ILE A 80 14.38 -4.06 11.90
C ILE A 80 13.01 -4.12 11.21
N PHE A 81 12.93 -4.76 10.04
CA PHE A 81 11.67 -4.91 9.31
C PHE A 81 10.68 -5.82 10.06
N PHE A 82 11.15 -6.91 10.66
CA PHE A 82 10.30 -7.77 11.49
C PHE A 82 9.69 -7.00 12.68
N LEU A 83 10.50 -6.24 13.41
CA LEU A 83 10.02 -5.43 14.54
C LEU A 83 9.07 -4.32 14.11
N ALA A 84 9.35 -3.64 12.99
CA ALA A 84 8.45 -2.64 12.42
C ALA A 84 7.09 -3.25 12.05
N GLY A 85 7.10 -4.43 11.41
CA GLY A 85 5.90 -5.21 11.14
C GLY A 85 5.15 -5.58 12.41
N TYR A 86 5.85 -6.15 13.40
CA TYR A 86 5.28 -6.52 14.70
C TYR A 86 4.59 -5.34 15.38
N LEU A 87 5.25 -4.19 15.41
CA LEU A 87 4.73 -3.01 16.05
C LEU A 87 3.48 -2.48 15.32
N GLU A 88 3.48 -2.43 13.98
CA GLU A 88 2.29 -2.06 13.20
C GLU A 88 1.14 -3.04 13.44
N GLY A 89 1.43 -4.35 13.44
CA GLY A 89 0.45 -5.41 13.63
C GLY A 89 -0.20 -5.35 15.01
N LEU A 90 0.59 -5.04 16.04
CA LEU A 90 0.12 -4.86 17.40
C LEU A 90 -0.73 -3.58 17.55
N LEU A 91 -0.23 -2.44 17.07
CA LEU A 91 -0.89 -1.14 17.22
C LEU A 91 -2.21 -1.06 16.44
N THR A 92 -2.28 -1.71 15.28
CA THR A 92 -3.44 -1.67 14.38
C THR A 92 -4.33 -2.91 14.47
N ALA A 93 -4.03 -3.86 15.35
CA ALA A 93 -4.65 -5.18 15.42
C ALA A 93 -6.19 -5.19 15.35
N GLN A 94 -6.85 -4.36 16.16
CA GLN A 94 -8.32 -4.28 16.13
C GLN A 94 -8.83 -3.80 14.76
N GLN A 95 -8.25 -2.72 14.21
CA GLN A 95 -8.62 -2.21 12.90
C GLN A 95 -8.30 -3.21 11.78
N MET A 96 -7.22 -4.00 11.89
CA MET A 96 -6.91 -5.08 10.95
C MET A 96 -8.00 -6.15 10.92
N MET A 97 -8.44 -6.62 12.08
CA MET A 97 -9.50 -7.64 12.19
C MET A 97 -10.83 -7.12 11.65
N ASP A 98 -11.19 -5.88 11.96
CA ASP A 98 -12.40 -5.25 11.44
C ASP A 98 -12.31 -5.07 9.92
N HIS A 99 -11.14 -4.68 9.40
CA HIS A 99 -10.96 -4.44 7.97
C HIS A 99 -10.98 -5.74 7.17
N TYR A 100 -10.35 -6.79 7.70
CA TYR A 100 -10.46 -8.14 7.16
C TYR A 100 -11.92 -8.61 7.11
N THR A 101 -12.70 -8.39 8.18
CA THR A 101 -14.12 -8.75 8.24
C THR A 101 -14.93 -8.04 7.15
N ASN A 102 -14.60 -6.78 6.83
CA ASN A 102 -15.24 -6.03 5.77
C ASN A 102 -14.82 -6.49 4.37
N MET A 103 -13.52 -6.71 4.16
CA MET A 103 -12.92 -6.92 2.84
C MET A 103 -12.97 -8.36 2.36
N TYR A 104 -12.80 -9.33 3.25
CA TYR A 104 -12.81 -10.75 2.90
C TYR A 104 -14.04 -11.17 2.06
N PRO A 105 -15.30 -10.89 2.49
CA PRO A 105 -16.48 -11.29 1.72
C PRO A 105 -16.68 -10.51 0.40
N GLN A 106 -15.95 -9.40 0.19
CA GLN A 106 -15.99 -8.66 -1.09
C GLN A 106 -15.27 -9.43 -2.20
N LEU A 107 -14.26 -10.23 -1.86
CA LEU A 107 -13.42 -10.94 -2.81
C LEU A 107 -13.64 -12.46 -2.78
N ILE A 108 -13.69 -13.06 -1.59
CA ILE A 108 -13.83 -14.51 -1.42
C ILE A 108 -15.23 -14.82 -0.92
N LYS A 109 -16.06 -15.36 -1.82
CA LYS A 109 -17.49 -15.62 -1.56
C LYS A 109 -17.80 -17.05 -1.12
N ASP A 110 -17.03 -18.00 -1.62
CA ASP A 110 -17.22 -19.43 -1.36
C ASP A 110 -15.91 -20.22 -1.54
N SER A 111 -15.97 -21.52 -1.25
CA SER A 111 -14.81 -22.41 -1.33
C SER A 111 -14.26 -22.59 -2.75
N LYS A 112 -15.06 -22.39 -3.80
CA LYS A 112 -14.61 -22.50 -5.19
C LYS A 112 -13.65 -21.36 -5.56
N VAL A 113 -13.79 -20.21 -4.92
CA VAL A 113 -12.83 -19.09 -5.04
C VAL A 113 -11.68 -19.25 -4.05
N LEU A 114 -11.98 -19.62 -2.79
CA LEU A 114 -10.98 -19.72 -1.74
C LEU A 114 -9.86 -20.72 -2.06
N GLU A 115 -10.19 -21.96 -2.44
CA GLU A 115 -9.19 -23.01 -2.58
C GLU A 115 -8.14 -22.71 -3.67
N PRO A 116 -8.52 -22.28 -4.89
CA PRO A 116 -7.54 -21.88 -5.91
C PRO A 116 -6.69 -20.68 -5.48
N VAL A 117 -7.29 -19.65 -4.88
CA VAL A 117 -6.58 -18.45 -4.42
C VAL A 117 -5.58 -18.80 -3.33
N LYS A 118 -6.01 -19.56 -2.32
CA LYS A 118 -5.15 -20.00 -1.23
C LYS A 118 -3.98 -20.85 -1.75
N THR A 119 -4.26 -21.81 -2.63
CA THR A 119 -3.22 -22.64 -3.26
C THR A 119 -2.22 -21.80 -4.05
N PHE A 120 -2.68 -20.82 -4.82
CA PHE A 120 -1.80 -19.93 -5.59
C PHE A 120 -0.92 -19.10 -4.65
N MET A 121 -1.52 -18.46 -3.64
CA MET A 121 -0.80 -17.60 -2.70
C MET A 121 0.22 -18.38 -1.86
N GLU A 122 -0.11 -19.60 -1.42
CA GLU A 122 0.84 -20.47 -0.71
C GLU A 122 2.05 -20.85 -1.58
N LYS A 123 1.83 -21.17 -2.86
CA LYS A 123 2.91 -21.44 -3.81
C LYS A 123 3.75 -20.20 -4.08
N GLN A 124 3.11 -19.04 -4.24
CA GLN A 124 3.78 -17.77 -4.50
C GLN A 124 4.66 -17.34 -3.33
N ASP A 125 4.14 -17.40 -2.09
CA ASP A 125 4.91 -17.10 -0.89
C ASP A 125 6.09 -18.08 -0.70
N SER A 126 5.86 -19.38 -0.93
CA SER A 126 6.90 -20.40 -0.89
C SER A 126 8.01 -20.12 -1.90
N TRP A 127 7.65 -19.75 -3.13
CA TRP A 127 8.60 -19.39 -4.18
C TRP A 127 9.39 -18.14 -3.81
N VAL A 128 8.75 -17.07 -3.33
CA VAL A 128 9.44 -15.84 -2.88
C VAL A 128 10.45 -16.15 -1.79
N ARG A 129 10.04 -16.89 -0.75
CA ARG A 129 10.94 -17.28 0.35
C ARG A 129 12.11 -18.14 -0.13
N GLN A 130 11.89 -19.01 -1.11
CA GLN A 130 12.94 -19.79 -1.73
C GLN A 130 13.92 -18.88 -2.52
N GLN A 131 13.42 -17.95 -3.31
CA GLN A 131 14.26 -17.02 -4.06
C GLN A 131 15.06 -16.08 -3.14
N VAL A 132 14.47 -15.60 -2.04
CA VAL A 132 15.19 -14.86 -1.00
C VAL A 132 16.33 -15.70 -0.43
N LYS A 133 16.05 -16.94 -0.02
CA LYS A 133 17.07 -17.83 0.54
C LYS A 133 18.24 -18.08 -0.43
N LEU A 134 17.96 -18.19 -1.72
CA LEU A 134 18.97 -18.50 -2.74
C LEU A 134 19.78 -17.27 -3.19
N ASN A 135 19.18 -16.08 -3.20
CA ASN A 135 19.75 -14.93 -3.91
C ASN A 135 19.98 -13.67 -3.05
N GLN A 136 19.55 -13.64 -1.78
CA GLN A 136 19.64 -12.42 -0.96
C GLN A 136 21.07 -11.90 -0.73
N ASP A 137 22.09 -12.76 -0.81
CA ASP A 137 23.49 -12.37 -0.57
C ASP A 137 24.15 -11.78 -1.83
N SER A 138 23.54 -11.94 -3.01
CA SER A 138 24.11 -11.54 -4.30
C SER A 138 23.24 -10.59 -5.12
N ASP A 139 21.93 -10.50 -4.84
CA ASP A 139 20.99 -9.63 -5.53
C ASP A 139 20.26 -8.71 -4.54
N PRO A 140 20.47 -7.37 -4.63
CA PRO A 140 19.77 -6.39 -3.79
C PRO A 140 18.25 -6.50 -3.86
N LEU A 141 17.69 -6.89 -5.01
CA LEU A 141 16.24 -7.10 -5.13
C LEU A 141 15.76 -8.17 -4.16
N TRP A 142 16.45 -9.31 -4.12
CA TRP A 142 16.09 -10.43 -3.26
C TRP A 142 16.43 -10.18 -1.79
N LYS A 143 17.45 -9.36 -1.50
CA LYS A 143 17.72 -8.87 -0.13
C LYS A 143 16.53 -8.04 0.39
N HIS A 144 16.04 -7.09 -0.41
CA HIS A 144 14.89 -6.26 -0.06
C HIS A 144 13.56 -7.04 -0.07
N ALA A 145 13.43 -8.08 -0.90
CA ALA A 145 12.29 -8.99 -0.84
C ALA A 145 12.29 -9.75 0.50
N GLY A 146 13.47 -10.13 1.00
CA GLY A 146 13.64 -10.69 2.35
C GLY A 146 13.16 -9.74 3.45
N PHE A 147 13.42 -8.43 3.32
CA PHE A 147 12.90 -7.43 4.26
C PHE A 147 11.37 -7.33 4.25
N ILE A 148 10.75 -7.39 3.06
CA ILE A 148 9.28 -7.41 2.92
C ILE A 148 8.69 -8.67 3.58
N VAL A 149 9.33 -9.83 3.38
CA VAL A 149 8.95 -11.10 4.03
C VAL A 149 9.09 -11.01 5.54
N ALA A 150 10.18 -10.44 6.06
CA ALA A 150 10.36 -10.25 7.50
C ALA A 150 9.28 -9.32 8.08
N GLN A 151 8.91 -8.25 7.36
CA GLN A 151 7.87 -7.33 7.80
C GLN A 151 6.48 -7.97 7.85
N ILE A 152 6.12 -8.81 6.89
CA ILE A 152 4.81 -9.50 6.91
C ILE A 152 4.76 -10.56 8.03
N ASP A 153 5.87 -11.25 8.30
CA ASP A 153 5.99 -12.20 9.41
C ASP A 153 5.86 -11.46 10.76
N GLY A 154 6.53 -10.31 10.86
CA GLY A 154 6.38 -9.39 11.99
C GLY A 154 4.92 -8.95 12.18
N LEU A 155 4.29 -8.46 11.11
CA LEU A 155 2.91 -7.98 11.13
C LEU A 155 1.94 -9.05 11.66
N GLN A 156 2.08 -10.28 11.19
CA GLN A 156 1.30 -11.43 11.66
C GLN A 156 1.57 -11.72 13.14
N ALA A 157 2.84 -11.73 13.57
CA ALA A 157 3.21 -11.96 14.96
C ALA A 157 2.67 -10.87 15.90
N GLY A 158 2.67 -9.61 15.48
CA GLY A 158 2.16 -8.47 16.24
C GLY A 158 0.64 -8.55 16.46
N VAL A 159 -0.13 -8.78 15.40
CA VAL A 159 -1.59 -8.95 15.53
C VAL A 159 -1.93 -10.20 16.34
N ALA A 160 -1.13 -11.27 16.24
CA ALA A 160 -1.33 -12.48 17.02
C ALA A 160 -1.06 -12.28 18.52
N ALA A 161 -0.01 -11.54 18.87
CA ALA A 161 0.31 -11.19 20.25
C ALA A 161 -0.80 -10.36 20.89
N TRP A 162 -1.30 -9.36 20.17
CA TRP A 162 -2.45 -8.57 20.61
C TRP A 162 -3.70 -9.43 20.78
N ALA A 163 -4.04 -10.28 19.79
CA ALA A 163 -5.24 -11.11 19.82
C ALA A 163 -5.21 -12.08 21.01
N LYS A 164 -4.05 -12.71 21.29
CA LYS A 164 -3.85 -13.57 22.46
C LYS A 164 -4.12 -12.82 23.76
N LYS A 165 -3.61 -11.60 23.91
CA LYS A 165 -3.85 -10.74 25.09
C LYS A 165 -5.33 -10.40 25.27
N GLN A 166 -6.07 -10.25 24.17
CA GLN A 166 -7.51 -9.95 24.18
C GLN A 166 -8.41 -11.20 24.24
N GLY A 167 -7.84 -12.41 24.29
CA GLY A 167 -8.61 -13.66 24.21
C GLY A 167 -9.34 -13.86 22.88
N LYS A 168 -8.84 -13.26 21.79
CA LYS A 168 -9.40 -13.36 20.43
C LYS A 168 -8.61 -14.36 19.58
N LYS A 169 -9.26 -14.91 18.55
CA LYS A 169 -8.58 -15.71 17.52
C LYS A 169 -7.68 -14.79 16.67
N PRO A 170 -6.39 -15.10 16.50
CA PRO A 170 -5.49 -14.29 15.68
C PRO A 170 -5.79 -14.44 14.19
N LEU A 171 -5.47 -13.41 13.41
CA LEU A 171 -5.39 -13.53 11.95
C LEU A 171 -4.29 -14.52 11.58
N SER A 172 -4.60 -15.42 10.65
CA SER A 172 -3.63 -16.34 10.06
C SER A 172 -2.68 -15.61 9.12
N LEU A 173 -1.57 -16.25 8.73
CA LEU A 173 -0.66 -15.68 7.73
C LEU A 173 -1.38 -15.44 6.40
N PHE A 174 -2.27 -16.36 5.98
CA PHE A 174 -3.11 -16.18 4.81
C PHE A 174 -4.02 -14.95 4.93
N ASP A 175 -4.63 -14.71 6.10
CA ASP A 175 -5.48 -13.53 6.30
C ASP A 175 -4.69 -12.23 6.14
N VAL A 176 -3.44 -12.19 6.61
CA VAL A 176 -2.55 -11.03 6.47
C VAL A 176 -2.07 -10.87 5.03
N GLN A 177 -1.69 -11.96 4.36
CA GLN A 177 -1.32 -11.95 2.94
C GLN A 177 -2.50 -11.53 2.05
N PHE A 178 -3.72 -11.97 2.37
CA PHE A 178 -4.94 -11.57 1.67
C PHE A 178 -5.11 -10.05 1.68
N LEU A 179 -4.94 -9.40 2.83
CA LEU A 179 -5.02 -7.93 2.93
C LEU A 179 -4.01 -7.25 2.01
N ASN A 180 -2.77 -7.75 1.97
CA ASN A 180 -1.71 -7.17 1.13
C ASN A 180 -1.91 -7.42 -0.38
N ALA A 181 -2.59 -8.51 -0.74
CA ALA A 181 -2.83 -8.90 -2.12
C ALA A 181 -4.17 -8.41 -2.69
N VAL A 182 -4.94 -7.57 -1.98
CA VAL A 182 -6.29 -7.14 -2.42
C VAL A 182 -6.31 -6.60 -3.85
N GLY A 183 -5.32 -5.80 -4.25
CA GLY A 183 -5.22 -5.29 -5.63
C GLY A 183 -4.95 -6.40 -6.64
N ASP A 184 -4.00 -7.29 -6.34
CA ASP A 184 -3.66 -8.45 -7.17
C ASP A 184 -4.84 -9.42 -7.34
N LEU A 185 -5.64 -9.61 -6.29
CA LEU A 185 -6.80 -10.49 -6.28
C LEU A 185 -7.90 -10.07 -7.27
N LEU A 186 -7.95 -8.79 -7.66
CA LEU A 186 -8.90 -8.31 -8.67
C LEU A 186 -8.67 -8.95 -10.05
N ASP A 187 -7.42 -9.24 -10.38
CA ASP A 187 -7.03 -9.92 -11.63
C ASP A 187 -6.82 -11.43 -11.42
N LEU A 188 -6.30 -11.84 -10.24
CA LEU A 188 -5.97 -13.23 -9.96
C LEU A 188 -7.22 -14.12 -9.83
N ILE A 189 -8.28 -13.66 -9.14
CA ILE A 189 -9.51 -14.44 -8.98
C ILE A 189 -10.14 -14.80 -10.33
N PRO A 190 -10.39 -13.85 -11.27
CA PRO A 190 -10.95 -14.19 -12.56
C PRO A 190 -10.00 -15.05 -13.43
N ALA A 191 -8.69 -14.93 -13.25
CA ALA A 191 -7.71 -15.79 -13.92
C ALA A 191 -7.75 -17.25 -13.42
N LEU A 192 -7.89 -17.46 -12.11
CA LEU A 192 -7.90 -18.80 -11.50
C LEU A 192 -9.26 -19.50 -11.57
N VAL A 193 -10.35 -18.73 -11.60
CA VAL A 193 -11.72 -19.26 -11.57
C VAL A 193 -12.53 -18.66 -12.74
N PRO A 194 -12.35 -19.17 -13.97
CA PRO A 194 -13.10 -18.70 -15.13
C PRO A 194 -14.61 -18.84 -14.91
N GLY A 195 -15.35 -17.76 -15.16
CA GLY A 195 -16.80 -17.70 -14.93
C GLY A 195 -17.23 -17.30 -13.51
N SER A 196 -16.29 -17.07 -12.59
CA SER A 196 -16.58 -16.25 -11.41
C SER A 196 -17.07 -14.87 -11.88
N LYS A 197 -18.21 -14.40 -11.35
CA LYS A 197 -18.71 -13.06 -11.71
C LYS A 197 -17.61 -12.06 -11.35
N PRO A 198 -17.11 -11.25 -12.30
CA PRO A 198 -16.13 -10.23 -11.97
C PRO A 198 -16.67 -9.38 -10.83
N LEU A 199 -15.92 -9.32 -9.74
CA LEU A 199 -16.39 -8.85 -8.43
C LEU A 199 -16.87 -7.39 -8.43
N LEU A 200 -16.62 -6.66 -9.52
CA LEU A 200 -16.98 -5.26 -9.74
C LEU A 200 -17.48 -4.93 -11.16
N ARG A 201 -17.70 -5.91 -12.06
CA ARG A 201 -18.06 -5.63 -13.48
C ARG A 201 -19.49 -6.04 -13.84
N ASP A 202 -20.49 -5.47 -13.18
CA ASP A 202 -21.83 -5.40 -13.78
C ASP A 202 -21.82 -4.29 -14.85
N PHE A 203 -21.55 -4.68 -16.09
CA PHE A 203 -21.40 -3.87 -17.31
C PHE A 203 -22.64 -3.03 -17.74
N LYS A 204 -23.63 -2.79 -16.86
CA LYS A 204 -24.86 -2.04 -17.22
C LYS A 204 -24.78 -0.53 -16.97
N LEU A 205 -23.71 -0.05 -16.36
CA LEU A 205 -23.36 1.37 -16.19
C LEU A 205 -21.84 1.49 -16.44
N PRO A 206 -21.30 2.66 -16.88
CA PRO A 206 -19.86 2.80 -17.07
C PRO A 206 -19.16 2.39 -15.77
N GLY A 207 -18.46 1.27 -15.81
CA GLY A 207 -17.95 0.60 -14.62
C GLY A 207 -17.03 1.55 -13.86
N MET A 208 -17.38 1.84 -12.60
CA MET A 208 -16.49 2.53 -11.66
C MET A 208 -15.35 1.57 -11.34
N GLY A 209 -14.27 1.63 -12.11
CA GLY A 209 -13.13 0.72 -11.98
C GLY A 209 -11.76 1.39 -11.96
N HIS A 210 -11.71 2.73 -11.90
CA HIS A 210 -10.46 3.48 -12.03
C HIS A 210 -10.40 4.57 -10.97
N CYS A 211 -9.26 4.67 -10.30
CA CYS A 211 -8.90 5.87 -9.54
C CYS A 211 -8.70 7.05 -10.50
N SER A 212 -8.67 8.27 -9.96
CA SER A 212 -8.30 9.47 -10.73
C SER A 212 -7.03 10.08 -10.16
N ALA A 213 -6.08 10.42 -11.02
CA ALA A 213 -4.85 11.12 -10.64
C ALA A 213 -4.70 12.44 -11.42
N LEU A 214 -3.96 13.39 -10.86
CA LEU A 214 -3.59 14.62 -11.56
C LEU A 214 -2.23 15.13 -11.08
N ILE A 215 -1.32 15.34 -12.03
CA ILE A 215 -0.03 15.99 -11.80
C ILE A 215 -0.04 17.32 -12.57
N LYS A 216 -0.06 18.44 -11.85
CA LYS A 216 -0.26 19.75 -12.46
C LYS A 216 0.86 20.72 -12.09
N MET A 217 1.67 21.07 -13.07
CA MET A 217 2.52 22.26 -12.99
C MET A 217 1.66 23.51 -13.12
N LEU A 218 1.87 24.49 -12.22
CA LEU A 218 1.22 25.80 -12.33
C LEU A 218 1.81 26.63 -13.49
N PRO A 219 1.05 27.60 -14.06
CA PRO A 219 1.41 28.26 -15.31
C PRO A 219 2.78 28.94 -15.34
N GLY A 220 3.21 29.55 -14.23
CA GLY A 220 4.53 30.19 -14.09
C GLY A 220 5.55 29.33 -13.36
N PHE A 221 5.34 28.01 -13.31
CA PHE A 221 6.20 27.05 -12.62
C PHE A 221 6.29 27.30 -11.10
N GLU A 222 5.33 28.00 -10.52
CA GLU A 222 5.37 28.45 -9.12
C GLU A 222 5.20 27.30 -8.14
N ASN A 223 4.48 26.26 -8.56
CA ASN A 223 4.28 25.05 -7.78
C ASN A 223 3.94 23.87 -8.69
N LEU A 224 4.09 22.67 -8.14
CA LEU A 224 3.61 21.43 -8.73
C LEU A 224 2.62 20.78 -7.77
N LEU A 225 1.41 20.53 -8.26
CA LEU A 225 0.36 19.83 -7.53
C LEU A 225 0.36 18.35 -7.92
N PHE A 226 0.30 17.46 -6.93
CA PHE A 226 0.29 16.02 -7.10
C PHE A 226 -0.88 15.45 -6.30
N ALA A 227 -1.88 14.92 -7.00
CA ALA A 227 -3.15 14.51 -6.39
C ALA A 227 -3.62 13.15 -6.93
N HIS A 228 -4.30 12.42 -6.05
CA HIS A 228 -4.90 11.12 -6.32
C HIS A 228 -6.25 10.99 -5.61
N SER A 229 -7.20 10.31 -6.21
CA SER A 229 -8.53 10.03 -5.67
C SER A 229 -8.89 8.58 -5.95
N SER A 230 -8.77 7.73 -4.92
CA SER A 230 -9.05 6.30 -5.01
C SER A 230 -10.53 6.01 -5.17
N TRP A 231 -10.88 5.08 -6.06
CA TRP A 231 -12.25 4.63 -6.26
C TRP A 231 -12.31 3.14 -5.94
N TYR A 232 -13.08 2.78 -4.92
CA TYR A 232 -13.23 1.38 -4.52
C TYR A 232 -14.53 1.15 -3.73
N THR A 233 -14.78 -0.09 -3.28
CA THR A 233 -15.95 -0.42 -2.46
C THR A 233 -15.96 0.37 -1.16
N PHE A 234 -17.14 0.83 -0.71
CA PHE A 234 -17.26 1.52 0.58
C PHE A 234 -16.87 0.64 1.78
N ALA A 235 -16.88 -0.69 1.62
CA ALA A 235 -16.36 -1.61 2.64
C ALA A 235 -14.87 -1.38 2.95
N ALA A 236 -14.12 -0.77 2.03
CA ALA A 236 -12.71 -0.45 2.19
C ALA A 236 -12.45 0.89 2.92
N THR A 237 -13.47 1.64 3.34
CA THR A 237 -13.30 3.02 3.86
C THR A 237 -12.70 3.14 5.27
N MET A 238 -12.17 2.06 5.85
CA MET A 238 -11.36 2.15 7.07
C MET A 238 -9.92 2.50 6.72
N ARG A 239 -9.54 3.76 6.93
CA ARG A 239 -8.28 4.32 6.43
C ARG A 239 -7.25 4.54 7.51
N ILE A 240 -5.99 4.28 7.17
CA ILE A 240 -4.82 4.67 7.95
C ILE A 240 -3.85 5.41 7.02
N TYR A 241 -3.51 6.65 7.34
CA TYR A 241 -2.36 7.31 6.71
C TYR A 241 -1.10 6.91 7.47
N LYS A 242 -0.09 6.41 6.77
CA LYS A 242 1.09 5.78 7.37
C LYS A 242 2.33 6.60 7.12
N HIS A 243 3.15 6.73 8.15
CA HIS A 243 4.52 7.24 8.09
C HIS A 243 5.46 6.17 8.62
N TRP A 244 6.38 5.74 7.77
CA TRP A 244 7.44 4.81 8.15
C TRP A 244 8.78 5.51 8.02
N ASP A 245 9.64 5.29 9.00
CA ASP A 245 11.03 5.75 9.00
C ASP A 245 11.93 4.63 9.52
N PHE A 246 12.44 3.83 8.59
CA PHE A 246 13.34 2.71 8.91
C PHE A 246 14.77 3.12 8.59
N HIS A 247 15.66 2.97 9.57
CA HIS A 247 17.09 3.10 9.36
C HIS A 247 17.62 1.76 8.83
N ILE A 248 18.03 1.75 7.55
CA ILE A 248 18.43 0.53 6.84
C ILE A 248 19.90 0.68 6.48
N SER A 249 20.69 -0.35 6.82
CA SER A 249 22.13 -0.36 6.59
C SER A 249 22.55 -0.94 5.23
N GLU A 250 21.66 -1.69 4.57
CA GLU A 250 21.89 -2.26 3.24
C GLU A 250 22.24 -1.16 2.21
N PRO A 251 23.45 -1.20 1.60
CA PRO A 251 24.00 -0.10 0.79
C PRO A 251 23.20 0.31 -0.44
N HIS A 252 22.42 -0.60 -1.04
CA HIS A 252 21.62 -0.30 -2.24
C HIS A 252 20.28 0.36 -1.91
N THR A 253 19.96 0.52 -0.62
CA THR A 253 18.72 1.16 -0.17
C THR A 253 18.66 2.62 -0.61
N ALA A 254 17.65 2.96 -1.41
CA ALA A 254 17.32 4.33 -1.76
C ALA A 254 16.68 5.08 -0.61
N THR A 255 15.71 4.46 0.08
CA THR A 255 15.01 5.04 1.23
C THR A 255 14.32 3.97 2.08
N GLY A 256 14.37 4.12 3.40
CA GLY A 256 13.47 3.47 4.36
C GLY A 256 12.36 4.38 4.89
N LYS A 257 12.27 5.60 4.36
CA LYS A 257 11.30 6.63 4.75
C LYS A 257 10.19 6.76 3.72
N LEU A 258 8.94 6.59 4.16
CA LEU A 258 7.77 6.67 3.28
C LEU A 258 6.59 7.33 4.02
N SER A 259 5.76 8.05 3.29
CA SER A 259 4.45 8.53 3.77
C SER A 259 3.38 8.27 2.72
N PHE A 260 2.31 7.58 3.09
CA PHE A 260 1.34 7.08 2.12
C PHE A 260 -0.04 6.85 2.72
N SER A 261 -1.07 7.00 1.89
CA SER A 261 -2.43 6.59 2.25
C SER A 261 -2.51 5.07 2.22
N SER A 262 -3.21 4.45 3.17
CA SER A 262 -3.26 3.00 3.29
C SER A 262 -4.48 2.54 4.10
N TYR A 263 -4.45 1.27 4.49
CA TYR A 263 -5.50 0.54 5.16
C TYR A 263 -4.90 -0.28 6.32
N PRO A 264 -5.70 -0.67 7.33
CA PRO A 264 -5.24 -1.54 8.41
C PRO A 264 -4.68 -2.87 7.89
N GLY A 265 -3.42 -3.19 8.22
CA GLY A 265 -2.76 -4.45 7.85
C GLY A 265 -2.15 -4.48 6.44
N PHE A 266 -2.32 -3.42 5.67
CA PHE A 266 -1.72 -3.30 4.34
C PHE A 266 -0.32 -2.71 4.45
N LEU A 267 0.71 -3.48 4.14
CA LEU A 267 2.08 -2.99 3.99
C LEU A 267 2.31 -2.31 2.63
N VAL A 268 1.25 -1.80 2.03
CA VAL A 268 1.16 -1.11 0.73
C VAL A 268 0.00 -0.08 0.79
N SER A 269 -0.10 0.81 -0.19
CA SER A 269 -1.13 1.83 -0.26
C SER A 269 -2.43 1.28 -0.81
N LEU A 270 -2.37 0.45 -1.87
CA LEU A 270 -3.50 0.03 -2.73
C LEU A 270 -4.13 1.21 -3.51
N ASP A 271 -3.97 2.45 -3.09
CA ASP A 271 -4.67 3.58 -3.69
C ASP A 271 -4.25 3.87 -5.15
N ASP A 272 -3.00 4.17 -5.49
CA ASP A 272 -1.78 4.31 -4.69
C ASP A 272 -1.35 5.78 -4.60
N PHE A 273 -0.89 6.22 -3.42
CA PHE A 273 -0.29 7.55 -3.23
C PHE A 273 0.87 7.47 -2.25
N TYR A 274 2.05 7.87 -2.71
CA TYR A 274 3.30 7.78 -1.95
C TYR A 274 4.16 9.04 -2.05
N LEU A 275 4.69 9.44 -0.90
CA LEU A 275 5.80 10.38 -0.77
C LEU A 275 7.01 9.61 -0.25
N LEU A 276 8.07 9.50 -1.05
CA LEU A 276 9.24 8.69 -0.73
C LEU A 276 10.39 9.58 -0.23
N GLY A 277 11.13 9.10 0.75
CA GLY A 277 12.33 9.77 1.27
C GLY A 277 13.46 9.89 0.26
N SER A 278 13.43 9.12 -0.84
CA SER A 278 14.34 9.27 -1.98
C SER A 278 14.09 10.55 -2.79
N GLY A 279 12.98 11.25 -2.54
CA GLY A 279 12.55 12.43 -3.31
C GLY A 279 11.55 12.11 -4.42
N LEU A 280 11.26 10.83 -4.67
CA LEU A 280 10.21 10.42 -5.60
C LEU A 280 8.81 10.55 -4.97
N MET A 281 7.82 10.85 -5.80
CA MET A 281 6.39 10.71 -5.49
C MET A 281 5.78 9.73 -6.48
N MET A 282 4.94 8.82 -6.02
CA MET A 282 4.33 7.78 -6.86
C MET A 282 2.83 7.73 -6.67
N THR A 283 2.09 7.69 -7.77
CA THR A 283 0.66 7.40 -7.78
C THR A 283 0.32 6.50 -8.96
N GLN A 284 -0.85 5.88 -8.94
CA GLN A 284 -1.29 4.99 -10.00
C GLN A 284 -2.79 5.10 -10.25
N THR A 285 -3.22 4.65 -11.44
CA THR A 285 -4.61 4.28 -11.70
C THR A 285 -4.64 2.90 -12.34
N THR A 286 -5.64 2.09 -12.01
CA THR A 286 -5.77 0.74 -12.57
C THR A 286 -6.18 0.78 -14.02
N ASN A 287 -5.52 0.00 -14.87
CA ASN A 287 -5.89 -0.20 -16.27
C ASN A 287 -6.75 -1.48 -16.40
N ASN A 288 -7.66 -1.50 -17.36
CA ASN A 288 -8.38 -2.73 -17.70
C ASN A 288 -7.60 -3.53 -18.74
N VAL A 289 -7.40 -4.81 -18.47
CA VAL A 289 -6.95 -5.79 -19.47
C VAL A 289 -8.17 -6.55 -20.00
N PHE A 290 -8.57 -6.24 -21.22
CA PHE A 290 -9.73 -6.87 -21.87
C PHE A 290 -9.39 -8.14 -22.64
N ASN A 291 -8.13 -8.30 -23.05
CA ASN A 291 -7.67 -9.53 -23.70
C ASN A 291 -7.41 -10.60 -22.63
N THR A 292 -8.41 -11.45 -22.38
CA THR A 292 -8.37 -12.41 -21.26
C THR A 292 -7.34 -13.52 -21.45
N SER A 293 -6.91 -13.83 -22.68
CA SER A 293 -5.87 -14.85 -22.90
C SER A 293 -4.51 -14.46 -22.33
N LEU A 294 -4.27 -13.17 -22.09
CA LEU A 294 -3.04 -12.71 -21.44
C LEU A 294 -2.91 -13.24 -20.00
N PHE A 295 -4.04 -13.54 -19.33
CA PHE A 295 -4.02 -14.07 -17.97
C PHE A 295 -3.55 -15.54 -17.89
N ASP A 296 -3.44 -16.25 -19.01
CA ASP A 296 -2.82 -17.59 -19.05
C ASP A 296 -1.33 -17.56 -18.66
N ALA A 297 -0.70 -16.38 -18.72
CA ALA A 297 0.69 -16.17 -18.30
C ALA A 297 0.85 -15.92 -16.80
N VAL A 298 -0.25 -15.79 -16.02
CA VAL A 298 -0.18 -15.57 -14.57
C VAL A 298 0.24 -16.85 -13.87
N THR A 299 1.38 -16.81 -13.17
CA THR A 299 1.92 -17.97 -12.43
C THR A 299 2.32 -17.58 -11.01
N PRO A 300 2.35 -18.53 -10.05
CA PRO A 300 2.83 -18.26 -8.70
C PRO A 300 4.35 -18.03 -8.65
N GLU A 301 5.11 -18.30 -9.72
CA GLU A 301 6.55 -18.04 -9.79
C GLU A 301 6.82 -16.61 -10.28
N SER A 302 6.17 -15.64 -9.62
CA SER A 302 6.23 -14.22 -9.92
C SER A 302 6.12 -13.40 -8.62
N LEU A 303 6.48 -12.11 -8.67
CA LEU A 303 6.27 -11.19 -7.55
C LEU A 303 4.96 -10.45 -7.76
N LEU A 304 4.06 -10.50 -6.77
CA LEU A 304 2.81 -9.74 -6.80
C LEU A 304 3.07 -8.24 -6.88
N ALA A 305 2.13 -7.47 -7.42
CA ALA A 305 2.30 -6.03 -7.67
C ALA A 305 2.66 -5.27 -6.39
N TRP A 306 2.01 -5.57 -5.27
CA TRP A 306 2.31 -4.90 -3.99
C TRP A 306 3.76 -5.13 -3.54
N GLN A 307 4.35 -6.30 -3.82
CA GLN A 307 5.75 -6.62 -3.52
C GLN A 307 6.67 -5.81 -4.44
N ARG A 308 6.37 -5.78 -5.75
CA ARG A 308 7.18 -5.05 -6.74
C ARG A 308 7.16 -3.55 -6.54
N VAL A 309 6.01 -2.98 -6.17
CA VAL A 309 5.88 -1.56 -5.79
C VAL A 309 6.77 -1.25 -4.58
N ARG A 310 6.72 -2.09 -3.54
CA ARG A 310 7.55 -1.94 -2.34
C ARG A 310 9.05 -2.05 -2.65
N LEU A 311 9.45 -3.00 -3.49
CA LEU A 311 10.84 -3.14 -3.95
C LEU A 311 11.31 -1.90 -4.72
N ALA A 312 10.49 -1.41 -5.65
CA ALA A 312 10.81 -0.21 -6.43
C ALA A 312 10.93 1.03 -5.53
N HIS A 313 10.08 1.18 -4.50
CA HIS A 313 10.23 2.27 -3.52
C HIS A 313 11.53 2.20 -2.73
N SER A 314 11.93 1.00 -2.28
CA SER A 314 13.13 0.86 -1.47
C SER A 314 14.42 1.02 -2.25
N LEU A 315 14.44 0.73 -3.56
CA LEU A 315 15.66 0.66 -4.37
C LEU A 315 15.85 1.83 -5.35
N ALA A 316 14.80 2.54 -5.75
CA ALA A 316 14.90 3.54 -6.81
C ALA A 316 15.18 4.96 -6.30
N ARG A 317 16.10 5.64 -6.99
CA ARG A 317 16.41 7.07 -6.83
C ARG A 317 15.87 7.93 -7.98
N THR A 318 15.53 7.30 -9.11
CA THR A 318 14.94 7.96 -10.29
C THR A 318 13.69 7.22 -10.77
N GLY A 319 12.86 7.87 -11.58
CA GLY A 319 11.70 7.23 -12.19
C GLY A 319 12.05 6.05 -13.11
N GLU A 320 13.17 6.14 -13.83
CA GLU A 320 13.67 5.05 -14.68
C GLU A 320 14.12 3.83 -13.86
N GLU A 321 14.85 4.05 -12.76
CA GLU A 321 15.22 2.97 -11.83
C GLU A 321 14.00 2.32 -11.18
N TRP A 322 12.98 3.12 -10.86
CA TRP A 322 11.71 2.63 -10.33
C TRP A 322 11.05 1.69 -11.35
N ALA A 323 10.94 2.13 -12.61
CA ALA A 323 10.35 1.34 -13.69
C ALA A 323 11.12 0.02 -13.90
N LYS A 324 12.46 0.08 -14.02
CA LYS A 324 13.31 -1.11 -14.19
C LYS A 324 13.18 -2.10 -13.03
N THR A 325 13.06 -1.61 -11.80
CA THR A 325 12.89 -2.46 -10.62
C THR A 325 11.50 -3.09 -10.60
N PHE A 326 10.46 -2.30 -10.84
CA PHE A 326 9.06 -2.74 -10.86
C PHE A 326 8.77 -3.79 -11.95
N SER A 327 9.45 -3.70 -13.11
CA SER A 327 9.27 -4.64 -14.23
C SER A 327 9.78 -6.05 -13.94
N LYS A 328 10.66 -6.25 -12.95
CA LYS A 328 11.22 -7.57 -12.64
C LYS A 328 10.14 -8.49 -12.07
N TYR A 329 10.10 -9.73 -12.56
CA TYR A 329 9.16 -10.77 -12.12
C TYR A 329 7.68 -10.34 -12.17
N ASN A 330 7.30 -9.58 -13.21
CA ASN A 330 5.93 -9.13 -13.44
C ASN A 330 4.92 -10.29 -13.32
N SER A 331 3.96 -10.14 -12.40
CA SER A 331 2.90 -11.11 -12.16
C SER A 331 1.73 -11.03 -13.14
N GLY A 332 1.58 -9.92 -13.87
CA GLY A 332 0.37 -9.67 -14.66
C GLY A 332 -0.90 -9.44 -13.83
N THR A 333 -0.75 -9.16 -12.54
CA THR A 333 -1.84 -8.87 -11.60
C THR A 333 -1.73 -7.43 -11.12
N TYR A 334 -2.88 -6.85 -10.80
CA TYR A 334 -3.05 -5.44 -10.48
C TYR A 334 -2.45 -4.52 -11.55
N ASN A 335 -2.98 -4.68 -12.76
CA ASN A 335 -2.49 -4.02 -13.96
C ASN A 335 -2.82 -2.53 -13.94
N ASN A 336 -1.79 -1.69 -13.94
CA ASN A 336 -1.88 -0.30 -13.53
C ASN A 336 -1.03 0.57 -14.47
N GLN A 337 -1.40 1.84 -14.58
CA GLN A 337 -0.51 2.92 -14.99
C GLN A 337 0.06 3.58 -13.73
N TYR A 338 1.37 3.56 -13.56
CA TYR A 338 2.09 4.23 -12.49
C TYR A 338 2.73 5.52 -13.01
N MET A 339 2.64 6.57 -12.21
CA MET A 339 3.20 7.89 -12.48
C MET A 339 4.21 8.21 -11.38
N VAL A 340 5.49 8.20 -11.73
CA VAL A 340 6.61 8.42 -10.81
C VAL A 340 7.21 9.78 -11.08
N LEU A 341 7.06 10.70 -10.13
CA LEU A 341 7.53 12.07 -10.22
C LEU A 341 8.80 12.24 -9.38
N ASP A 342 9.90 12.60 -10.03
CA ASP A 342 11.18 12.92 -9.40
C ASP A 342 11.25 14.41 -9.06
N ARG A 343 11.14 14.73 -7.75
CA ARG A 343 11.17 16.11 -7.28
C ARG A 343 12.50 16.81 -7.52
N SER A 344 13.61 16.07 -7.64
CA SER A 344 14.93 16.67 -7.90
C SER A 344 15.04 17.31 -9.29
N LYS A 345 14.14 16.91 -10.20
CA LYS A 345 14.04 17.40 -11.59
C LYS A 345 13.03 18.53 -11.76
N VAL A 346 12.37 18.96 -10.68
CA VAL A 346 11.38 20.04 -10.68
C VAL A 346 12.02 21.31 -10.11
N LYS A 347 12.36 22.27 -10.99
CA LYS A 347 12.92 23.57 -10.59
C LYS A 347 11.85 24.65 -10.66
N LEU A 348 11.29 24.98 -9.49
CA LEU A 348 10.24 25.99 -9.39
C LEU A 348 10.69 27.35 -9.95
N GLY A 349 9.77 28.02 -10.63
CA GLY A 349 9.99 29.29 -11.34
C GLY A 349 10.87 29.19 -12.60
N GLN A 350 11.26 27.97 -13.00
CA GLN A 350 12.23 27.77 -14.09
C GLN A 350 11.78 26.71 -15.09
N ILE A 351 11.98 25.42 -14.79
CA ILE A 351 11.90 24.33 -15.76
C ILE A 351 11.56 23.01 -15.09
N LEU A 352 10.97 22.10 -15.87
CA LEU A 352 10.88 20.68 -15.60
C LEU A 352 11.96 19.98 -16.43
N ASP A 353 12.99 19.45 -15.77
CA ASP A 353 14.06 18.73 -16.46
C ASP A 353 13.56 17.36 -16.98
N ASP A 354 14.20 16.84 -18.01
CA ASP A 354 13.92 15.50 -18.53
C ASP A 354 14.03 14.44 -17.41
N GLY A 355 13.08 13.50 -17.41
CA GLY A 355 12.94 12.49 -16.36
C GLY A 355 12.19 12.97 -15.11
N ALA A 356 11.65 14.19 -15.09
CA ALA A 356 10.81 14.65 -13.99
C ALA A 356 9.58 13.76 -13.77
N LEU A 357 8.92 13.31 -14.84
CA LEU A 357 7.89 12.28 -14.75
C LEU A 357 8.35 11.02 -15.49
N THR A 358 8.05 9.85 -14.94
CA THR A 358 8.13 8.57 -15.65
C THR A 358 6.76 7.90 -15.55
N VAL A 359 6.20 7.50 -16.69
CA VAL A 359 4.96 6.73 -16.78
C VAL A 359 5.30 5.28 -17.05
N VAL A 360 4.74 4.36 -16.27
CA VAL A 360 4.96 2.92 -16.36
C VAL A 360 3.62 2.23 -16.50
N GLU A 361 3.44 1.38 -17.49
CA GLU A 361 2.22 0.60 -17.68
C GLU A 361 2.52 -0.89 -17.66
N GLN A 362 1.68 -1.63 -16.94
CA GLN A 362 1.76 -3.09 -16.87
C GLN A 362 0.50 -3.74 -17.43
N ILE A 363 0.70 -4.82 -18.16
CA ILE A 363 -0.26 -5.89 -18.42
C ILE A 363 0.42 -7.25 -18.14
N PRO A 364 -0.28 -8.41 -18.19
CA PRO A 364 0.42 -9.68 -18.13
C PRO A 364 1.49 -9.81 -19.23
N SER A 365 2.66 -10.32 -18.86
CA SER A 365 3.86 -10.51 -19.70
C SER A 365 4.59 -9.25 -20.21
N LEU A 366 4.03 -8.04 -20.04
CA LEU A 366 4.63 -6.81 -20.58
C LEU A 366 4.58 -5.67 -19.57
N VAL A 367 5.70 -4.98 -19.42
CA VAL A 367 5.79 -3.69 -18.75
C VAL A 367 6.51 -2.72 -19.68
N GLU A 368 5.87 -1.60 -19.98
CA GLU A 368 6.43 -0.52 -20.78
C GLU A 368 6.59 0.73 -19.92
N TYR A 369 7.60 1.54 -20.19
CA TYR A 369 7.79 2.82 -19.50
C TYR A 369 8.41 3.88 -20.40
N SER A 370 8.05 5.13 -20.15
CA SER A 370 8.59 6.29 -20.88
C SER A 370 8.64 7.53 -19.99
N GLY A 371 9.53 8.47 -20.34
CA GLY A 371 9.45 9.85 -19.87
C GLY A 371 8.52 10.68 -20.77
N PRO A 372 7.96 11.80 -20.30
CA PRO A 372 7.21 12.70 -21.16
C PRO A 372 8.12 13.23 -22.29
N ASP A 373 7.59 13.35 -23.50
CA ASP A 373 8.25 14.05 -24.60
C ASP A 373 8.57 15.49 -24.16
N PRO A 374 9.78 16.03 -24.39
CA PRO A 374 10.15 17.41 -24.03
C PRO A 374 9.13 18.49 -24.48
N GLY A 375 8.36 18.26 -25.55
CA GLY A 375 7.28 19.18 -25.96
C GLY A 375 6.00 19.08 -25.12
N SER A 376 5.76 17.94 -24.47
CA SER A 376 4.58 17.64 -23.65
C SER A 376 4.75 18.02 -22.17
N ALA A 377 5.99 18.05 -21.67
CA ALA A 377 6.30 18.41 -20.29
C ALA A 377 5.89 19.85 -19.94
N GLN A 378 5.88 20.77 -20.91
CA GLN A 378 5.50 22.17 -20.71
C GLN A 378 3.97 22.41 -20.67
N ARG A 379 3.17 21.45 -21.14
CA ARG A 379 1.73 21.60 -21.34
C ARG A 379 1.01 20.42 -20.73
N VAL A 380 0.90 20.44 -19.40
CA VAL A 380 0.00 19.58 -18.61
C VAL A 380 0.42 18.10 -18.55
N LEU A 381 0.97 17.67 -17.42
CA LEU A 381 1.09 16.25 -17.03
C LEU A 381 -0.27 15.70 -16.52
N ALA A 382 -1.36 15.92 -17.26
CA ALA A 382 -2.67 15.38 -16.88
C ALA A 382 -2.86 14.01 -17.50
N VAL A 383 -2.86 12.98 -16.66
CA VAL A 383 -3.53 11.72 -16.95
C VAL A 383 -4.86 11.75 -16.21
N LEU A 384 -5.90 12.29 -16.86
CA LEU A 384 -7.27 12.09 -16.41
C LEU A 384 -7.82 10.85 -17.10
N GLN A 385 -7.82 9.71 -16.42
CA GLN A 385 -8.67 8.58 -16.80
C GLN A 385 -10.08 8.83 -16.27
N HIS A 386 -10.90 9.55 -17.04
CA HIS A 386 -12.32 9.73 -16.72
C HIS A 386 -13.17 8.90 -17.69
N PRO A 387 -14.16 8.12 -17.23
CA PRO A 387 -15.20 7.60 -18.10
C PRO A 387 -16.22 8.71 -18.31
N LEU A 388 -16.20 9.39 -19.44
CA LEU A 388 -17.36 10.15 -19.92
C LEU A 388 -18.08 9.35 -21.00
N PRO A 389 -19.42 9.39 -21.05
CA PRO A 389 -20.20 8.75 -22.11
C PRO A 389 -19.74 9.25 -23.49
N GLN A 390 -19.64 8.34 -24.45
CA GLN A 390 -19.25 8.60 -25.85
C GLN A 390 -20.27 9.45 -26.61
N GLU A 391 -20.63 10.65 -26.16
CA GLU A 391 -21.26 11.66 -27.01
C GLU A 391 -20.71 13.03 -26.60
N HIS A 392 -19.89 13.61 -27.49
CA HIS A 392 -19.19 14.90 -27.38
C HIS A 392 -17.91 14.96 -26.55
N LEU A 393 -16.79 14.46 -27.10
CA LEU A 393 -15.47 15.05 -26.87
C LEU A 393 -14.64 14.90 -28.14
N HIS A 394 -14.59 15.97 -28.94
CA HIS A 394 -13.45 16.20 -29.81
C HIS A 394 -12.21 16.27 -28.90
N SER A 395 -11.18 15.50 -29.23
CA SER A 395 -9.82 15.69 -28.74
C SER A 395 -9.33 17.09 -29.16
N GLN A 396 -9.69 18.11 -28.39
CA GLN A 396 -9.09 19.43 -28.52
C GLN A 396 -7.75 19.44 -27.81
N TRP A 397 -6.71 19.13 -28.58
CA TRP A 397 -5.40 19.72 -28.40
C TRP A 397 -5.59 21.24 -28.57
N LEU A 398 -5.70 21.97 -27.46
CA LEU A 398 -5.63 23.43 -27.51
C LEU A 398 -4.15 23.81 -27.68
N TYR A 399 -3.85 24.35 -28.86
CA TYR A 399 -2.59 24.96 -29.26
C TYR A 399 -2.20 26.16 -28.40
#